data_AF-V9NBF6-F1
#
_entry.id   AF-V9NBF6-F1
#
_cell.length_a   1.000
_cell.length_b   1.000
_cell.length_c   1.000
_cell.angle_alpha   90.00
_cell.angle_beta   90.00
_cell.angle_gamma   90.00
#
_symmetry.space_group_name_H-M   'P 1'
#
loop_
_entity.id
_entity.type
_entity.pdbx_description
1 polymer ?
#
loop_
_entity_poly.entity_id
_entity_poly.type
_entity_poly.pdbx_seq_one_letter_code
_entity_poly.pdbx_strand_id
1 'polypeptide(L)' 'SGGDHIHAGTVVGKLEGERDITLGFVDLLRDDFVEKDRSRGIYFTQDWVSIPGVIPVASGGIHVWHMHAFTEIF' A
#
# COMPACT_ATOMS: atom_id res chain seq x y z
N SER A 1 -3.38 -10.48 14.05
CA SER A 1 -2.28 -9.96 14.88
C SER A 1 -2.25 -8.43 14.83
N GLY A 2 -3.38 -7.75 15.08
CA GLY A 2 -3.59 -6.33 14.71
C GLY A 2 -2.49 -5.35 15.10
N GLY A 3 -2.32 -4.30 14.27
CA GLY A 3 -1.38 -3.20 14.50
C GLY A 3 -1.80 -1.98 13.67
N ASP A 4 -1.47 -0.79 14.18
CA ASP A 4 -1.98 0.46 13.61
C ASP A 4 -1.23 0.89 12.35
N HIS A 5 0.07 0.61 12.26
CA HIS A 5 0.95 0.98 11.14
C HIS A 5 1.74 -0.21 10.61
N ILE A 6 2.04 -0.22 9.31
CA ILE A 6 2.96 -1.20 8.70
C ILE A 6 3.77 -0.59 7.55
N HIS A 7 5.00 -1.03 7.36
CA HIS A 7 5.82 -0.61 6.21
C HIS A 7 5.23 -1.15 4.90
N ALA A 8 5.04 -0.25 3.93
CA ALA A 8 4.34 -0.51 2.66
C ALA A 8 5.22 -0.24 1.42
N GLY A 9 6.53 -0.18 1.59
CA GLY A 9 7.46 0.12 0.51
C GLY A 9 7.47 1.59 0.09
N THR A 10 8.27 1.92 -0.92
CA THR A 10 8.42 3.31 -1.39
C THR A 10 8.26 3.47 -2.89
N VAL A 11 8.30 2.38 -3.67
CA VAL A 11 8.31 2.35 -5.15
C VAL A 11 9.55 3.03 -5.78
N VAL A 12 9.84 4.27 -5.38
CA VAL A 12 10.94 5.11 -5.90
C VAL A 12 12.15 5.18 -4.98
N GLY A 13 12.14 4.47 -3.84
CA GLY A 13 13.23 4.47 -2.88
C GLY A 13 14.30 3.41 -3.16
N LYS A 14 15.08 3.09 -2.13
CA LYS A 14 16.21 2.15 -2.25
C LYS A 14 15.76 0.69 -2.40
N LEU A 15 14.63 0.34 -1.78
CA LEU A 15 14.16 -1.04 -1.70
C LEU A 15 13.16 -1.31 -2.82
N GLU A 16 13.10 -2.56 -3.26
CA GLU A 16 12.16 -3.03 -4.29
C GLU A 16 10.70 -2.72 -3.92
N GLY A 17 9.92 -2.33 -4.93
CA GLY A 17 8.48 -2.13 -4.83
C GLY A 17 7.93 -1.78 -6.20
N GLU A 18 7.24 -2.72 -6.84
CA GLU A 18 6.52 -2.45 -8.09
C GLU A 18 5.24 -1.65 -7.75
N ARG A 19 4.94 -0.63 -8.57
CA ARG A 19 3.92 0.37 -8.25
C ARG A 19 2.52 -0.23 -8.14
N ASP A 20 2.11 -1.03 -9.11
CA ASP A 20 0.74 -1.56 -9.16
C ASP A 20 0.51 -2.60 -8.06
N ILE A 21 1.53 -3.41 -7.76
CA ILE A 21 1.50 -4.30 -6.58
C ILE A 21 1.45 -3.51 -5.27
N THR A 22 2.21 -2.40 -5.16
CA THR A 22 2.15 -1.52 -3.98
C THR A 22 0.79 -0.92 -3.74
N LEU A 23 0.14 -0.42 -4.79
CA LEU A 23 -1.23 0.07 -4.68
C LEU A 23 -2.18 -1.03 -4.21
N GLY A 24 -2.06 -2.24 -4.76
CA GLY A 24 -2.91 -3.37 -4.39
C GLY A 24 -2.85 -3.73 -2.89
N PHE A 25 -1.66 -3.81 -2.29
CA PHE A 25 -1.58 -4.10 -0.86
C PHE A 25 -1.86 -2.87 0.04
N VAL A 26 -1.68 -1.65 -0.45
CA VAL A 26 -2.14 -0.44 0.27
C VAL A 26 -3.67 -0.44 0.38
N ASP A 27 -4.38 -0.77 -0.70
CA ASP A 27 -5.83 -0.92 -0.69
C ASP A 27 -6.25 -2.00 0.33
N LEU A 28 -5.59 -3.17 0.31
CA LEU A 28 -5.83 -4.26 1.28
C LEU A 28 -5.57 -3.89 2.73
N LEU A 29 -4.73 -2.89 3.01
CA LEU A 29 -4.46 -2.42 4.36
C LEU A 29 -5.49 -1.40 4.86
N ARG A 30 -6.05 -0.57 3.98
CA ARG A 30 -6.83 0.61 4.35
C ARG A 30 -8.33 0.45 4.15
N ASP A 31 -8.71 -0.20 3.06
CA ASP A 31 -10.10 -0.20 2.60
C ASP A 31 -10.87 -1.35 3.24
N ASP A 32 -12.14 -1.13 3.54
CA ASP A 32 -13.01 -2.16 4.13
C ASP A 32 -13.40 -3.25 3.12
N PHE A 33 -13.40 -2.90 1.83
CA PHE A 33 -13.75 -3.82 0.74
C PHE A 33 -12.89 -3.56 -0.48
N VAL A 34 -12.19 -4.59 -0.95
CA VAL A 34 -11.27 -4.53 -2.08
C VAL A 34 -11.69 -5.55 -3.13
N GLU A 35 -12.00 -5.11 -4.34
CA GLU A 35 -12.35 -6.01 -5.45
C GLU A 35 -11.13 -6.76 -5.99
N LYS A 36 -11.39 -7.93 -6.57
CA LYS A 36 -10.38 -8.66 -7.32
C LYS A 36 -9.83 -7.82 -8.48
N ASP A 37 -8.54 -7.53 -8.45
CA ASP A 37 -7.79 -6.91 -9.53
C ASP A 37 -6.42 -7.60 -9.73
N ARG A 38 -6.32 -8.42 -10.78
CA ARG A 38 -5.07 -9.13 -11.09
C ARG A 38 -3.94 -8.22 -11.56
N SER A 39 -4.24 -7.03 -12.08
CA SER A 39 -3.19 -6.07 -12.48
C SER A 39 -2.44 -5.52 -11.26
N ARG A 40 -3.11 -5.45 -10.11
CA ARG A 40 -2.54 -5.06 -8.81
C ARG A 40 -2.18 -6.25 -7.90
N GLY A 41 -2.16 -7.46 -8.44
CA GLY A 41 -1.85 -8.68 -7.67
C GLY A 41 -2.95 -9.14 -6.69
N ILE A 42 -4.16 -8.60 -6.79
CA ILE A 42 -5.30 -8.99 -5.95
C ILE A 42 -6.06 -10.12 -6.65
N TYR A 43 -5.92 -11.34 -6.15
CA TYR A 43 -6.50 -12.54 -6.78
C TYR A 43 -7.95 -12.82 -6.36
N PHE A 44 -8.36 -12.31 -5.20
CA PHE A 44 -9.67 -12.50 -4.60
C PHE A 44 -10.21 -11.17 -4.10
N THR A 45 -11.52 -11.00 -4.17
CA THR A 45 -12.20 -9.92 -3.46
C THR A 45 -12.05 -10.14 -1.97
N GLN A 46 -11.74 -9.09 -1.22
CA GLN A 46 -11.55 -9.11 0.22
C GLN A 46 -12.52 -8.14 0.89
N ASP A 47 -13.32 -8.65 1.82
CA ASP A 47 -14.20 -7.88 2.71
C ASP A 47 -13.63 -7.99 4.13
N TRP A 48 -13.37 -6.85 4.76
CA TRP A 48 -12.80 -6.76 6.10
C TRP A 48 -13.84 -6.54 7.20
N VAL A 49 -15.13 -6.43 6.85
CA VAL A 49 -16.26 -6.37 7.80
C VAL A 49 -16.02 -5.41 8.96
N SER A 50 -15.59 -4.19 8.62
CA SER A 50 -15.33 -3.07 9.52
C SER A 50 -14.15 -3.26 10.48
N ILE A 51 -13.21 -4.15 10.18
CA ILE A 51 -11.90 -4.15 10.84
C ILE A 51 -11.21 -2.80 10.56
N PRO A 52 -10.67 -2.10 11.58
CA PRO A 52 -9.96 -0.85 11.35
C PRO A 52 -8.80 -1.03 10.38
N GLY A 53 -8.69 -0.12 9.41
CA GLY A 53 -7.57 -0.07 8.48
C GLY A 53 -6.24 0.23 9.16
N VAL A 54 -5.15 -0.14 8.48
CA VAL A 54 -3.76 0.06 8.90
C VAL A 54 -3.15 1.19 8.08
N ILE A 55 -2.39 2.08 8.72
CA ILE A 55 -1.71 3.17 8.02
C ILE A 55 -0.45 2.63 7.32
N PRO A 56 -0.36 2.70 5.98
CA PRO A 56 0.83 2.30 5.24
C PRO A 56 1.96 3.33 5.45
N VAL A 57 3.16 2.86 5.73
CA VAL A 57 4.34 3.69 5.97
C VAL A 57 5.34 3.52 4.83
N ALA A 58 5.58 4.60 4.08
CA ALA A 58 6.63 4.67 3.09
C ALA A 58 7.98 5.01 3.74
N SER A 59 8.97 4.12 3.65
CA SER A 59 10.31 4.32 4.22
C SER A 59 11.40 3.54 3.48
N GLY A 60 12.59 4.13 3.38
CA GLY A 60 13.79 3.51 2.81
C GLY A 60 14.37 4.25 1.61
N GLY A 61 15.48 4.98 1.82
CA GLY A 61 16.20 5.67 0.73
C GLY A 61 15.41 6.82 0.08
N ILE A 62 14.62 7.55 0.87
CA ILE A 62 13.78 8.65 0.40
C ILE A 62 14.44 10.01 0.64
N HIS A 63 14.17 10.99 -0.23
CA HIS A 63 14.60 12.37 -0.09
C HIS A 63 13.56 13.32 -0.71
N VAL A 64 13.73 14.64 -0.55
CA VAL A 64 12.73 15.66 -0.91
C VAL A 64 12.21 15.59 -2.36
N TRP A 65 13.03 15.17 -3.31
CA TRP A 65 12.60 15.06 -4.72
C TRP A 65 11.59 13.94 -4.98
N HIS A 66 11.39 13.01 -4.03
CA HIS A 66 10.38 11.97 -4.14
C HIS A 66 9.00 12.40 -3.64
N MET A 67 8.88 13.59 -3.03
CA MET A 67 7.63 14.02 -2.39
C MET A 67 6.44 14.05 -3.37
N HIS A 68 6.67 14.47 -4.61
CA HIS A 68 5.61 14.50 -5.62
C HIS A 68 5.08 13.10 -5.93
N ALA A 69 5.96 12.10 -6.05
CA ALA A 69 5.57 10.72 -6.28
C ALA A 69 4.77 10.15 -5.09
N PHE A 70 5.16 10.46 -3.84
CA PHE A 70 4.44 9.93 -2.68
C PHE A 70 3.03 10.47 -2.54
N THR A 71 2.80 11.76 -2.82
CA THR A 71 1.46 12.34 -2.81
C THR A 71 0.53 11.76 -3.88
N GLU A 72 1.08 11.06 -4.87
CA GLU A 72 0.30 10.36 -5.90
C GLU A 72 0.10 8.87 -5.61
N ILE A 73 0.92 8.27 -4.73
CA ILE A 73 0.90 6.82 -4.46
C ILE A 73 0.14 6.49 -3.17
N PHE A 74 0.21 7.31 -2.12
CA PHE A 74 -0.33 7.03 -0.78
C PHE A 74 -1.32 8.10 -0.29
#